data_AF-A0A6L5F7G0-F1
#
_entry.id   AF-A0A6L5F7G0-F1
#
_cell.length_a   1.000
_cell.length_b   1.000
_cell.length_c   1.000
_cell.angle_alpha   90.00
_cell.angle_beta   90.00
_cell.angle_gamma   90.00
#
_symmetry.space_group_name_H-M   'P 1'
#
loop_
_entity.id
_entity.type
_entity.pdbx_description
1 polymer ?
#
loop_
_entity_poly.entity_id
_entity_poly.type
_entity_poly.pdbx_seq_one_letter_code
_entity_poly.pdbx_strand_id
1 'polypeptide(L)'
;MVAAVPSFLGGRLGLPSDDWGDRLEFLANMDADGASRVLLVSKEPDGLPGEVRSGPGFFYRVVETPRVNFDELWLPNPAEGDAQLGDFLEVMATGAILRPGAELADFGIEWVVTSRGAEEAEHPLSVPLQTQVDLVRIPMEDETLQVFRNSTSASVVASDWYFDGTGYSGTEVERIRLASNSDPSWSPGFTEEGWAMTLSGVEGQIEYGIDWGTRSVVWLGWLIIAAGVVLRGVFRDQVMGRAE
;
A
#
# COMPACT_ATOMS: atom_id res chain seq x y z
N MET A 1 17.12 4.62 -22.34
CA MET A 1 17.92 3.50 -21.80
C MET A 1 17.39 3.25 -20.40
N VAL A 2 16.52 2.26 -20.25
CA VAL A 2 15.78 2.00 -19.00
C VAL A 2 16.77 1.35 -18.02
N ALA A 3 17.05 2.03 -16.91
CA ALA A 3 17.78 1.42 -15.82
C ALA A 3 16.80 0.52 -15.07
N ALA A 4 16.79 -0.77 -15.40
CA ALA A 4 16.25 -1.78 -14.50
C ALA A 4 17.09 -1.72 -13.22
N VAL A 5 16.48 -1.24 -12.13
CA VAL A 5 17.09 -1.30 -10.81
C VAL A 5 17.31 -2.78 -10.50
N PRO A 6 18.56 -3.22 -10.30
CA PRO A 6 18.82 -4.64 -10.19
C PRO A 6 18.34 -5.13 -8.81
N SER A 7 17.65 -6.27 -8.85
CA SER A 7 16.97 -6.99 -7.77
C SER A 7 17.92 -7.60 -6.73
N PHE A 8 18.86 -6.82 -6.19
CA PHE A 8 19.95 -7.29 -5.34
C PHE A 8 19.70 -7.25 -3.83
N LEU A 9 18.49 -6.94 -3.38
CA LEU A 9 18.07 -7.15 -1.99
C LEU A 9 16.76 -7.96 -2.05
N GLY A 10 16.79 -9.21 -1.58
CA GLY A 10 15.57 -9.98 -1.36
C GLY A 10 14.69 -9.22 -0.37
N GLY A 11 13.56 -8.74 -0.86
CA GLY A 11 12.68 -7.81 -0.16
C GLY A 11 12.10 -6.81 -1.16
N ARG A 12 10.77 -6.81 -1.30
CA ARG A 12 10.05 -5.77 -2.07
C ARG A 12 10.48 -4.41 -1.53
N LEU A 13 10.81 -3.47 -2.42
CA LEU A 13 11.23 -2.11 -2.06
C LEU A 13 10.23 -1.51 -1.08
N GLY A 14 10.65 -1.39 0.17
CA GLY A 14 9.86 -0.75 1.20
C GLY A 14 9.29 -1.62 2.31
N LEU A 15 9.42 -2.92 2.17
CA LEU A 15 9.20 -3.86 3.25
C LEU A 15 10.59 -4.20 3.81
N PRO A 16 10.80 -4.23 5.14
CA PRO A 16 11.91 -5.01 5.68
C PRO A 16 11.86 -6.40 5.03
N SER A 17 12.99 -7.10 4.90
CA SER A 17 12.99 -8.49 4.43
C SER A 17 12.21 -9.46 5.32
N ASP A 18 11.41 -8.95 6.28
CA ASP A 18 10.44 -9.71 7.04
C ASP A 18 9.35 -10.22 6.08
N ASP A 19 9.19 -11.54 6.09
CA ASP A 19 7.99 -12.36 5.88
C ASP A 19 6.88 -11.88 4.93
N TRP A 20 6.43 -10.62 5.01
CA TRP A 20 5.37 -10.02 4.20
C TRP A 20 5.68 -9.97 2.70
N GLY A 21 6.95 -9.82 2.32
CA GLY A 21 7.36 -9.80 0.91
C GLY A 21 6.91 -11.05 0.15
N ASP A 22 7.29 -12.21 0.68
CA ASP A 22 6.97 -13.55 0.15
C ASP A 22 5.49 -13.89 0.37
N ARG A 23 4.95 -13.56 1.56
CA ARG A 23 3.53 -13.79 1.90
C ARG A 23 2.54 -13.08 0.99
N LEU A 24 2.92 -11.92 0.45
CA LEU A 24 2.07 -11.15 -0.48
C LEU A 24 2.41 -11.43 -1.95
N GLU A 25 3.30 -12.39 -2.26
CA GLU A 25 3.68 -12.71 -3.65
C GLU A 25 2.48 -13.17 -4.48
N PHE A 26 1.50 -13.83 -3.85
CA PHE A 26 0.27 -14.26 -4.53
C PHE A 26 -0.48 -13.10 -5.20
N LEU A 27 -0.42 -11.88 -4.64
CA LEU A 27 -1.08 -10.71 -5.21
C LEU A 27 -0.50 -10.35 -6.58
N ALA A 28 0.79 -10.58 -6.81
CA ALA A 28 1.40 -10.36 -8.12
C ALA A 28 0.83 -11.29 -9.20
N ASN A 29 0.30 -12.45 -8.79
CA ASN A 29 -0.33 -13.41 -9.69
C ASN A 29 -1.84 -13.21 -9.81
N MET A 30 -2.51 -12.78 -8.74
CA MET A 30 -3.97 -12.66 -8.69
C MET A 30 -4.49 -11.28 -9.11
N ASP A 31 -3.65 -10.25 -9.07
CA ASP A 31 -3.98 -8.88 -9.47
C ASP A 31 -2.85 -8.26 -10.29
N ALA A 32 -2.61 -8.85 -11.46
CA ALA A 32 -1.52 -8.47 -12.35
C ALA A 32 -1.70 -7.07 -12.97
N ASP A 33 -2.93 -6.56 -13.02
CA ASP A 33 -3.26 -5.27 -13.64
C ASP A 33 -2.88 -4.08 -12.72
N GLY A 34 -2.67 -4.33 -11.43
CA GLY A 34 -2.12 -3.34 -10.50
C GLY A 34 -3.04 -2.18 -10.17
N ALA A 35 -4.33 -2.37 -10.41
CA ALA A 35 -5.33 -1.33 -10.31
C ALA A 35 -6.11 -1.41 -8.99
N SER A 36 -5.72 -2.25 -8.03
CA SER A 36 -6.46 -2.42 -6.77
C SER A 36 -5.61 -2.11 -5.53
N ARG A 37 -6.25 -2.16 -4.36
CA ARG A 37 -5.59 -2.04 -3.06
C ARG A 37 -5.84 -3.23 -2.18
N VAL A 38 -4.90 -3.39 -1.26
CA VAL A 38 -4.94 -4.38 -0.20
C VAL A 38 -5.01 -3.68 1.14
N LEU A 39 -6.05 -4.01 1.91
CA LEU A 39 -6.16 -3.68 3.32
C LEU A 39 -5.50 -4.79 4.14
N LEU A 40 -4.37 -4.47 4.76
CA LEU A 40 -3.69 -5.33 5.73
C LEU A 40 -4.21 -5.03 7.14
N VAL A 41 -4.53 -6.06 7.91
CA VAL A 41 -5.10 -5.93 9.26
C VAL A 41 -4.40 -6.87 10.25
N SER A 42 -4.14 -6.39 11.47
CA SER A 42 -3.58 -7.19 12.55
C SER A 42 -4.08 -6.76 13.94
N LYS A 43 -4.00 -7.66 14.92
CA LYS A 43 -4.21 -7.33 16.34
C LYS A 43 -3.01 -6.58 16.93
N GLU A 44 -1.82 -6.80 16.37
CA GLU A 44 -0.55 -6.28 16.87
C GLU A 44 0.08 -5.37 15.81
N PRO A 45 0.66 -4.22 16.18
CA PRO A 45 1.17 -3.25 15.21
C PRO A 45 2.40 -3.79 14.44
N ASP A 46 3.24 -4.58 15.10
CA ASP A 46 4.39 -5.30 14.53
C ASP A 46 3.98 -6.52 13.70
N GLY A 47 2.71 -6.91 13.75
CA GLY A 47 2.14 -7.88 12.85
C GLY A 47 2.01 -7.38 11.41
N LEU A 48 2.14 -6.07 11.15
CA LEU A 48 2.02 -5.47 9.82
C LEU A 48 3.34 -4.86 9.35
N PRO A 49 3.55 -4.75 8.02
CA PRO A 49 4.76 -4.14 7.52
C PRO A 49 4.76 -2.61 7.70
N GLY A 50 5.91 -2.09 8.16
CA GLY A 50 6.19 -0.67 8.23
C GLY A 50 5.31 0.08 9.23
N GLU A 51 5.08 1.38 8.97
CA GLU A 51 4.17 2.19 9.78
C GLU A 51 2.70 1.80 9.54
N VAL A 52 1.88 1.91 10.59
CA VAL A 52 0.49 1.45 10.62
C VAL A 52 -0.45 2.52 11.17
N ARG A 53 -1.73 2.40 10.81
CA ARG A 53 -2.85 3.12 11.45
C ARG A 53 -3.45 2.27 12.57
N SER A 54 -4.05 2.93 13.55
CA SER A 54 -4.75 2.28 14.66
C SER A 54 -6.27 2.37 14.49
N GLY A 55 -6.96 1.25 14.68
CA GLY A 55 -8.40 1.19 14.89
C GLY A 55 -8.74 0.70 16.31
N PRO A 56 -10.02 0.59 16.67
CA PRO A 56 -10.42 0.11 18.00
C PRO A 56 -10.13 -1.39 18.15
N GLY A 57 -8.99 -1.71 18.77
CA GLY A 57 -8.58 -3.10 19.05
C GLY A 57 -7.90 -3.83 17.89
N PHE A 58 -7.49 -3.10 16.85
CA PHE A 58 -6.72 -3.60 15.73
C PHE A 58 -5.83 -2.50 15.11
N PHE A 59 -4.90 -2.90 14.27
CA PHE A 59 -4.07 -2.05 13.44
C PHE A 59 -4.32 -2.38 11.98
N TYR A 60 -4.15 -1.39 11.12
CA TYR A 60 -4.36 -1.57 9.69
C TYR A 60 -3.42 -0.72 8.85
N ARG A 61 -3.28 -1.14 7.59
CA ARG A 61 -2.51 -0.43 6.58
C ARG A 61 -3.12 -0.72 5.21
N VAL A 62 -3.10 0.27 4.33
CA VAL A 62 -3.48 0.10 2.92
C VAL A 62 -2.23 0.15 2.07
N VAL A 63 -2.13 -0.75 1.09
CA VAL A 63 -1.06 -0.78 0.10
C VAL A 63 -1.65 -1.02 -1.29
N GLU A 64 -1.00 -0.45 -2.31
CA GLU A 64 -1.37 -0.65 -3.71
C GLU A 64 -0.80 -1.97 -4.27
N THR A 65 -1.52 -2.56 -5.23
CA THR A 65 -1.07 -3.71 -6.00
C THR A 65 -0.41 -3.26 -7.32
N PRO A 66 0.40 -4.12 -7.97
CA PRO A 66 0.87 -5.43 -7.52
C PRO A 66 2.12 -5.31 -6.64
N ARG A 67 2.60 -4.08 -6.39
CA ARG A 67 3.84 -3.80 -5.66
C ARG A 67 3.64 -2.56 -4.81
N VAL A 68 4.22 -2.64 -3.61
CA VAL A 68 4.33 -1.48 -2.73
C VAL A 68 5.18 -0.42 -3.42
N ASN A 69 4.63 0.77 -3.61
CA ASN A 69 5.33 1.90 -4.20
C ASN A 69 6.35 2.45 -3.18
N PHE A 70 7.47 3.02 -3.65
CA PHE A 70 8.50 3.60 -2.78
C PHE A 70 7.93 4.71 -1.88
N ASP A 71 6.78 5.26 -2.24
CA ASP A 71 6.10 6.34 -1.51
C ASP A 71 5.25 5.82 -0.36
N GLU A 72 4.90 4.52 -0.40
CA GLU A 72 4.17 3.84 0.65
C GLU A 72 5.10 3.37 1.77
N LEU A 73 6.42 3.41 1.59
CA LEU A 73 7.42 3.13 2.63
C LEU A 73 7.19 3.88 3.93
N TRP A 74 6.70 5.11 3.80
CA TRP A 74 6.41 6.03 4.89
C TRP A 74 4.91 6.28 4.92
N LEU A 75 4.28 6.16 6.09
CA LEU A 75 2.86 6.42 6.19
C LEU A 75 2.66 7.93 6.37
N PRO A 76 2.11 8.65 5.38
CA PRO A 76 1.91 10.09 5.51
C PRO A 76 0.96 10.40 6.68
N ASN A 77 0.86 11.67 7.08
CA ASN A 77 -0.18 12.07 8.03
C ASN A 77 -1.57 11.69 7.47
N PRO A 78 -2.54 11.31 8.33
CA PRO A 78 -3.88 10.94 7.88
C PRO A 78 -4.49 12.03 7.01
N ALA A 79 -4.87 11.66 5.79
CA ALA A 79 -5.69 12.49 4.91
C ALA A 79 -7.18 12.15 5.08
N GLU A 80 -8.06 12.87 4.37
CA GLU A 80 -9.51 12.72 4.54
C GLU A 80 -9.99 11.30 4.24
N GLY A 81 -9.49 10.67 3.18
CA GLY A 81 -9.86 9.29 2.83
C GLY A 81 -9.37 8.27 3.85
N ASP A 82 -8.21 8.51 4.47
CA ASP A 82 -7.72 7.67 5.57
C ASP A 82 -8.63 7.75 6.80
N ALA A 83 -9.13 8.95 7.11
CA ALA A 83 -10.05 9.17 8.21
C ALA A 83 -11.40 8.50 7.94
N GLN A 84 -11.96 8.68 6.73
CA GLN A 84 -13.21 8.03 6.32
C GLN A 84 -13.09 6.50 6.33
N LEU A 85 -11.97 5.95 5.86
CA LEU A 85 -11.71 4.52 5.96
C LEU A 85 -11.60 4.06 7.42
N GLY A 86 -10.92 4.83 8.27
CA GLY A 86 -10.81 4.53 9.70
C GLY A 86 -12.18 4.46 10.40
N ASP A 87 -13.02 5.48 10.19
CA ASP A 87 -14.38 5.54 10.70
C ASP A 87 -15.22 4.36 10.19
N PHE A 88 -15.12 4.03 8.91
CA PHE A 88 -15.79 2.87 8.32
C PHE A 88 -15.35 1.55 8.98
N LEU A 89 -14.04 1.34 9.17
CA LEU A 89 -13.52 0.12 9.80
C LEU A 89 -13.95 0.00 11.27
N GLU A 90 -14.06 1.12 11.99
CA GLU A 90 -14.63 1.14 13.34
C GLU A 90 -16.10 0.70 13.35
N VAL A 91 -16.92 1.23 12.43
CA VAL A 91 -18.33 0.81 12.32
C VAL A 91 -18.42 -0.66 11.89
N MET A 92 -17.58 -1.09 10.95
CA MET A 92 -17.51 -2.49 10.50
C MET A 92 -17.19 -3.44 11.66
N ALA A 93 -16.26 -3.06 12.55
CA ALA A 93 -15.90 -3.84 13.75
C ALA A 93 -17.07 -4.06 14.72
N THR A 94 -18.10 -3.22 14.68
CA THR A 94 -19.34 -3.44 15.48
C THR A 94 -20.27 -4.50 14.88
N GLY A 95 -20.04 -4.93 13.64
CA GLY A 95 -20.93 -5.80 12.87
C GLY A 95 -22.19 -5.10 12.34
N ALA A 96 -22.28 -3.77 12.43
CA ALA A 96 -23.44 -3.00 11.94
C ALA A 96 -23.52 -2.91 10.41
N ILE A 97 -22.42 -3.17 9.70
CA ILE A 97 -22.36 -3.09 8.24
C ILE A 97 -22.78 -4.41 7.60
N LEU A 98 -23.81 -4.35 6.75
CA LEU A 98 -24.39 -5.52 6.08
C LEU A 98 -23.67 -5.92 4.78
N ARG A 99 -22.91 -5.01 4.17
CA ARG A 99 -22.23 -5.19 2.87
C ARG A 99 -20.89 -4.43 2.85
N PRO A 100 -19.92 -4.83 3.67
CA PRO A 100 -18.66 -4.09 3.79
C PRO A 100 -17.81 -4.18 2.52
N GLY A 101 -17.96 -5.22 1.69
CA GLY A 101 -17.28 -5.29 0.40
C GLY A 101 -17.68 -4.14 -0.52
N ALA A 102 -18.95 -3.78 -0.59
CA ALA A 102 -19.39 -2.64 -1.42
C ALA A 102 -18.73 -1.31 -0.99
N GLU A 103 -18.66 -1.04 0.31
CA GLU A 103 -18.04 0.18 0.87
C GLU A 103 -16.51 0.16 0.70
N LEU A 104 -15.86 -0.99 0.93
CA LEU A 104 -14.43 -1.17 0.67
C LEU A 104 -14.07 -0.92 -0.81
N ALA A 105 -14.98 -1.24 -1.73
CA ALA A 105 -14.77 -0.99 -3.15
C ALA A 105 -14.69 0.50 -3.50
N ASP A 106 -15.37 1.38 -2.76
CA ASP A 106 -15.29 2.83 -2.96
C ASP A 106 -13.88 3.38 -2.65
N PHE A 107 -13.14 2.67 -1.79
CA PHE A 107 -11.73 2.91 -1.47
C PHE A 107 -10.74 2.18 -2.40
N GLY A 108 -11.23 1.48 -3.41
CA GLY A 108 -10.41 0.65 -4.31
C GLY A 108 -9.85 -0.61 -3.64
N ILE A 109 -10.38 -1.03 -2.49
CA ILE A 109 -9.89 -2.19 -1.75
C ILE A 109 -10.53 -3.47 -2.29
N GLU A 110 -9.77 -4.21 -3.08
CA GLU A 110 -10.16 -5.52 -3.59
C GLU A 110 -9.76 -6.64 -2.64
N TRP A 111 -8.66 -6.46 -1.90
CA TRP A 111 -8.09 -7.50 -1.06
C TRP A 111 -8.10 -7.08 0.39
N VAL A 112 -8.50 -7.99 1.28
CA VAL A 112 -8.30 -7.83 2.72
C VAL A 112 -7.45 -8.99 3.19
N VAL A 113 -6.31 -8.69 3.82
CA VAL A 113 -5.39 -9.68 4.37
C VAL A 113 -5.26 -9.47 5.85
N THR A 114 -5.60 -10.47 6.64
CA THR A 114 -5.48 -10.42 8.09
C THR A 114 -4.34 -11.32 8.55
N SER A 115 -3.47 -10.82 9.42
CA SER A 115 -2.36 -11.60 9.98
C SER A 115 -2.81 -12.58 11.08
N ARG A 116 -1.86 -13.40 11.54
CA ARG A 116 -2.00 -14.30 12.69
C ARG A 116 -2.63 -13.58 13.89
N GLY A 117 -3.57 -14.24 14.57
CA GLY A 117 -4.33 -13.68 15.70
C GLY A 117 -5.64 -13.00 15.31
N ALA A 118 -5.84 -12.66 14.03
CA ALA A 118 -7.11 -12.14 13.54
C ALA A 118 -8.22 -13.21 13.42
N GLU A 119 -7.85 -14.49 13.49
CA GLU A 119 -8.81 -15.61 13.54
C GLU A 119 -9.44 -15.79 14.93
N GLU A 120 -8.87 -15.14 15.96
CA GLU A 120 -9.44 -15.21 17.31
C GLU A 120 -10.81 -14.55 17.29
N ALA A 121 -11.78 -15.17 17.97
CA ALA A 121 -13.11 -14.59 18.18
C ALA A 121 -13.06 -13.18 18.84
N GLU A 122 -11.92 -12.83 19.42
CA GLU A 122 -11.65 -11.52 20.02
C GLU A 122 -11.22 -10.45 19.00
N HIS A 123 -10.79 -10.81 17.79
CA HIS A 123 -10.40 -9.80 16.80
C HIS A 123 -11.65 -9.07 16.29
N PRO A 124 -11.71 -7.73 16.38
CA PRO A 124 -12.95 -6.99 16.08
C PRO A 124 -13.48 -7.18 14.65
N LEU A 125 -12.58 -7.42 13.68
CA LEU A 125 -12.96 -7.64 12.27
C LEU A 125 -13.16 -9.11 11.88
N SER A 126 -12.95 -10.09 12.78
CA SER A 126 -13.00 -11.52 12.43
C SER A 126 -14.39 -11.95 11.94
N VAL A 127 -15.42 -11.67 12.74
CA VAL A 127 -16.81 -11.96 12.43
C VAL A 127 -17.29 -11.20 11.19
N PRO A 128 -17.17 -9.86 11.11
CA PRO A 128 -17.68 -9.11 9.96
C PRO A 128 -16.91 -9.36 8.67
N LEU A 129 -15.74 -10.01 8.67
CA LEU A 129 -15.11 -10.47 7.42
C LEU A 129 -15.63 -11.84 6.98
N GLN A 130 -15.94 -12.73 7.92
CA GLN A 130 -16.34 -14.11 7.64
C GLN A 130 -17.83 -14.29 7.33
N THR A 131 -18.69 -13.42 7.87
CA THR A 131 -20.15 -13.58 7.75
C THR A 131 -20.77 -12.91 6.54
N GLN A 132 -19.96 -12.26 5.70
CA GLN A 132 -20.46 -11.39 4.63
C GLN A 132 -20.55 -12.09 3.30
N VAL A 133 -21.52 -11.67 2.50
CA VAL A 133 -21.80 -12.27 1.19
C VAL A 133 -20.90 -11.69 0.11
N ASP A 134 -20.39 -10.47 0.31
CA ASP A 134 -19.61 -9.72 -0.68
C ASP A 134 -18.08 -9.84 -0.52
N LEU A 135 -17.61 -10.57 0.49
CA LEU A 135 -16.21 -10.92 0.69
C LEU A 135 -16.03 -12.44 0.61
N VAL A 136 -15.20 -12.89 -0.34
CA VAL A 136 -14.93 -14.31 -0.58
C VAL A 136 -13.59 -14.68 0.03
N ARG A 137 -13.60 -15.63 0.97
CA ARG A 137 -12.36 -16.17 1.55
C ARG A 137 -11.59 -16.97 0.50
N ILE A 138 -10.32 -16.61 0.30
CA ILE A 138 -9.38 -17.32 -0.57
C ILE A 138 -8.57 -18.29 0.29
N PRO A 139 -8.60 -19.60 -0.01
CA PRO A 139 -7.76 -20.57 0.69
C PRO A 139 -6.28 -20.30 0.40
N MET A 140 -5.49 -20.14 1.46
CA MET A 140 -4.03 -19.97 1.38
C MET A 140 -3.34 -21.20 1.97
N GLU A 141 -2.14 -21.51 1.46
CA GLU A 141 -1.28 -22.54 2.06
C GLU A 141 -0.71 -22.07 3.41
N ASP A 142 -0.47 -20.76 3.55
CA ASP A 142 -0.11 -20.14 4.82
C ASP A 142 -1.37 -19.92 5.67
N GLU A 143 -1.62 -20.84 6.62
CA GLU A 143 -2.73 -20.74 7.58
C GLU A 143 -2.59 -19.57 8.56
N THR A 144 -1.44 -18.88 8.59
CA THR A 144 -1.26 -17.68 9.42
C THR A 144 -1.84 -16.42 8.79
N LEU A 145 -2.33 -16.51 7.55
CA LEU A 145 -3.02 -15.43 6.85
C LEU A 145 -4.44 -15.83 6.49
N GLN A 146 -5.38 -14.90 6.68
CA GLN A 146 -6.67 -14.98 6.00
C GLN A 146 -6.71 -13.95 4.91
N VAL A 147 -7.04 -14.41 3.71
CA VAL A 147 -7.18 -13.56 2.53
C VAL A 147 -8.64 -13.56 2.12
N PHE A 148 -9.20 -12.38 1.98
CA PHE A 148 -10.54 -12.16 1.45
C PHE A 148 -10.42 -11.34 0.18
N ARG A 149 -11.17 -11.74 -0.84
CA ARG A 149 -11.34 -10.98 -2.07
C ARG A 149 -12.73 -10.38 -2.11
N ASN A 150 -12.80 -9.10 -2.43
CA ASN A 150 -14.03 -8.40 -2.68
C ASN A 150 -14.69 -8.93 -3.97
N SER A 151 -15.94 -9.33 -3.87
CA SER A 151 -16.73 -9.74 -5.03
C SER A 151 -17.30 -8.54 -5.80
N THR A 152 -17.32 -7.37 -5.18
CA THR A 152 -17.60 -6.10 -5.84
C THR A 152 -16.32 -5.62 -6.51
N SER A 153 -16.43 -5.15 -7.76
CA SER A 153 -15.28 -4.59 -8.48
C SER A 153 -14.73 -3.40 -7.69
N ALA A 154 -13.50 -3.54 -7.21
CA ALA A 154 -12.83 -2.58 -6.35
C ALA A 154 -11.53 -2.20 -7.03
N SER A 155 -11.60 -1.19 -7.89
CA SER A 155 -10.44 -0.69 -8.62
C SER A 155 -10.19 0.74 -8.19
N VAL A 156 -8.92 1.06 -7.96
CA VAL A 156 -8.40 2.40 -7.74
C VAL A 156 -8.71 3.29 -8.94
N VAL A 157 -8.78 2.71 -10.13
CA VAL A 157 -8.94 3.39 -11.41
C VAL A 157 -9.96 2.65 -12.31
N ALA A 158 -10.33 3.17 -13.48
CA ALA A 158 -11.26 2.47 -14.37
C ALA A 158 -10.71 1.07 -14.79
N SER A 159 -11.61 0.12 -15.09
CA SER A 159 -11.28 -1.31 -15.24
C SER A 159 -10.32 -1.69 -16.37
N ASP A 160 -10.07 -0.78 -17.30
CA ASP A 160 -9.17 -0.94 -18.44
C ASP A 160 -7.91 -0.07 -18.33
N TRP A 161 -7.67 0.47 -17.13
CA TRP A 161 -6.46 1.22 -16.78
C TRP A 161 -5.58 0.38 -15.87
N TYR A 162 -4.28 0.39 -16.15
CA TYR A 162 -3.28 -0.41 -15.45
C TYR A 162 -2.15 0.48 -14.96
N PHE A 163 -1.56 0.08 -13.83
CA PHE A 163 -0.44 0.81 -13.22
C PHE A 163 0.86 0.55 -13.99
N ASP A 164 1.58 1.61 -14.36
CA ASP A 164 2.82 1.53 -15.14
C ASP A 164 4.10 1.80 -14.33
N GLY A 165 3.95 2.06 -13.03
CA GLY A 165 5.04 2.36 -12.10
C GLY A 165 5.13 3.83 -11.68
N THR A 166 4.67 4.75 -12.53
CA THR A 166 4.67 6.20 -12.25
C THR A 166 3.29 6.83 -12.36
N GLY A 167 2.32 6.07 -12.86
CA GLY A 167 0.92 6.44 -12.93
C GLY A 167 0.11 5.31 -13.54
N TYR A 168 -0.91 5.68 -14.31
CA TYR A 168 -1.81 4.71 -14.95
C TYR A 168 -1.99 5.03 -16.42
N SER A 169 -2.18 3.99 -17.24
CA SER A 169 -2.55 4.14 -18.64
C SER A 169 -3.67 3.18 -19.03
N GLY A 170 -4.49 3.56 -20.00
CA GLY A 170 -5.67 2.81 -20.40
C GLY A 170 -6.39 3.44 -21.58
N THR A 171 -7.64 3.04 -21.82
CA THR A 171 -8.45 3.63 -22.90
C THR A 171 -8.77 5.09 -22.59
N GLU A 172 -8.67 5.93 -23.62
CA GLU A 172 -9.01 7.35 -23.53
C GLU A 172 -10.45 7.57 -23.02
N VAL A 173 -10.57 8.37 -21.96
CA VAL A 173 -11.85 8.76 -21.35
C VAL A 173 -11.81 10.23 -20.95
N GLU A 174 -12.95 10.91 -20.90
CA GLU A 174 -12.96 12.34 -20.55
C GLU A 174 -12.42 12.59 -19.13
N ARG A 175 -12.94 11.82 -18.17
CA ARG A 175 -12.61 11.92 -16.76
C ARG A 175 -12.44 10.54 -16.16
N ILE A 176 -11.45 10.40 -15.28
CA ILE A 176 -11.20 9.19 -14.53
C ILE A 176 -11.14 9.50 -13.05
N ARG A 177 -11.93 8.76 -12.24
CA ARG A 177 -11.84 8.85 -10.79
C ARG A 177 -10.69 7.97 -10.33
N LEU A 178 -9.81 8.53 -9.52
CA LEU A 178 -8.78 7.80 -8.81
C LEU A 178 -9.21 7.71 -7.36
N ALA A 179 -9.44 6.51 -6.86
CA ALA A 179 -9.91 6.28 -5.49
C ALA A 179 -8.80 6.53 -4.46
N SER A 180 -7.85 7.44 -4.66
CA SER A 180 -6.74 7.76 -3.73
C SER A 180 -6.98 9.10 -3.05
N ASN A 181 -6.36 9.32 -1.89
CA ASN A 181 -6.41 10.62 -1.23
C ASN A 181 -6.00 11.71 -2.21
N SER A 182 -6.84 12.75 -2.31
CA SER A 182 -6.62 13.89 -3.21
C SER A 182 -5.22 14.47 -3.07
N ASP A 183 -4.45 14.46 -4.16
CA ASP A 183 -3.09 15.00 -4.20
C ASP A 183 -2.89 15.77 -5.52
N PRO A 184 -2.62 17.09 -5.47
CA PRO A 184 -2.47 17.93 -6.64
C PRO A 184 -1.22 17.61 -7.48
N SER A 185 -0.37 16.70 -7.02
CA SER A 185 0.78 16.18 -7.77
C SER A 185 0.34 15.27 -8.92
N TRP A 186 -0.88 14.74 -8.91
CA TRP A 186 -1.43 13.99 -10.03
C TRP A 186 -1.78 14.88 -11.22
N SER A 187 -1.58 14.37 -12.42
CA SER A 187 -1.84 15.08 -13.67
C SER A 187 -2.22 14.11 -14.80
N PRO A 188 -2.83 14.58 -15.91
CA PRO A 188 -3.33 15.93 -16.16
C PRO A 188 -4.72 16.19 -15.56
N GLY A 189 -5.07 17.48 -15.42
CA GLY A 189 -6.46 17.90 -15.16
C GLY A 189 -7.01 17.57 -13.78
N PHE A 190 -6.13 17.49 -12.76
CA PHE A 190 -6.51 17.24 -11.37
C PHE A 190 -7.70 18.10 -10.91
N THR A 191 -8.67 17.44 -10.30
CA THR A 191 -9.81 18.04 -9.62
C THR A 191 -10.09 17.22 -8.36
N GLU A 192 -10.31 17.89 -7.24
CA GLU A 192 -10.73 17.26 -5.99
C GLU A 192 -12.20 16.79 -6.09
N GLU A 193 -12.49 15.57 -5.60
CA GLU A 193 -13.82 14.97 -5.59
C GLU A 193 -14.08 14.30 -4.23
N GLY A 194 -14.44 15.12 -3.24
CA GLY A 194 -14.48 14.67 -1.84
C GLY A 194 -13.08 14.28 -1.38
N TRP A 195 -12.94 13.11 -0.75
CA TRP A 195 -11.63 12.59 -0.35
C TRP A 195 -10.80 12.05 -1.53
N ALA A 196 -11.47 11.69 -2.63
CA ALA A 196 -10.86 11.14 -3.83
C ALA A 196 -10.50 12.26 -4.81
N MET A 197 -10.04 11.89 -6.01
CA MET A 197 -9.77 12.85 -7.08
C MET A 197 -10.27 12.38 -8.43
N THR A 198 -10.50 13.33 -9.32
CA THR A 198 -10.72 13.10 -10.75
C THR A 198 -9.58 13.67 -11.57
N LEU A 199 -9.19 12.97 -12.62
CA LEU A 199 -8.15 13.36 -13.58
C LEU A 199 -8.70 13.35 -15.00
N SER A 200 -8.01 14.02 -15.92
CA SER A 200 -8.30 13.95 -17.35
C SER A 200 -7.71 12.67 -17.92
N GLY A 201 -8.54 11.80 -18.48
CA GLY A 201 -8.10 10.55 -19.12
C GLY A 201 -7.96 10.66 -20.65
N VAL A 202 -8.06 11.86 -21.21
CA VAL A 202 -8.20 12.09 -22.66
C VAL A 202 -6.97 11.62 -23.44
N GLU A 203 -5.80 11.64 -22.81
CA GLU A 203 -4.54 11.18 -23.40
C GLU A 203 -4.29 9.68 -23.15
N GLY A 204 -5.21 8.98 -22.49
CA GLY A 204 -5.06 7.57 -22.10
C GLY A 204 -3.95 7.33 -21.08
N GLN A 205 -3.46 8.40 -20.43
CA GLN A 205 -2.37 8.38 -19.46
C GLN A 205 -2.62 9.40 -18.34
N ILE A 206 -2.30 9.02 -17.11
CA ILE A 206 -2.21 9.90 -15.94
C ILE A 206 -0.90 9.60 -15.22
N GLU A 207 -0.24 10.63 -14.70
CA GLU A 207 1.08 10.51 -14.06
C GLU A 207 1.09 11.21 -12.71
N TYR A 208 1.81 10.62 -11.76
CA TYR A 208 2.12 11.25 -10.49
C TYR A 208 3.41 12.07 -10.60
N GLY A 209 3.29 13.39 -10.43
CA GLY A 209 4.40 14.32 -10.42
C GLY A 209 5.26 14.13 -9.16
N ILE A 210 6.39 13.43 -9.28
CA ILE A 210 7.35 13.34 -8.19
C ILE A 210 8.03 14.70 -8.02
N ASP A 211 7.73 15.43 -6.93
CA ASP A 211 8.55 16.57 -6.51
C ASP A 211 9.89 16.08 -5.96
N TRP A 212 10.88 15.99 -6.84
CA TRP A 212 12.26 15.62 -6.51
C TRP A 212 12.94 16.61 -5.54
N GLY A 213 12.40 17.82 -5.36
CA GLY A 213 12.95 18.86 -4.50
C GLY A 213 12.88 18.52 -3.01
N THR A 214 11.80 17.88 -2.58
CA THR A 214 11.61 17.52 -1.16
C THR A 214 12.26 16.17 -0.81
N ARG A 215 12.42 15.26 -1.79
CA ARG A 215 12.97 13.90 -1.59
C ARG A 215 14.49 13.80 -1.69
N SER A 216 15.16 14.76 -2.31
CA SER A 216 16.63 14.79 -2.42
C SER A 216 17.32 14.99 -1.06
N VAL A 217 16.62 15.48 -0.03
CA VAL A 217 17.13 15.58 1.35
C VAL A 217 17.33 14.20 2.00
N VAL A 218 16.44 13.24 1.75
CA VAL A 218 16.53 11.88 2.30
C VAL A 218 17.70 11.11 1.66
N TRP A 219 17.88 11.25 0.34
CA TRP A 219 19.02 10.68 -0.38
C TRP A 219 20.36 11.28 0.04
N LEU A 220 20.42 12.61 0.26
CA LEU A 220 21.60 13.25 0.85
C LEU A 220 21.89 12.73 2.25
N GLY A 221 20.86 12.50 3.07
CA GLY A 221 20.99 11.91 4.41
C GLY A 221 21.64 10.51 4.38
N TRP A 222 21.16 9.62 3.52
CA TRP A 222 21.75 8.27 3.37
C TRP A 222 23.15 8.30 2.76
N LEU A 223 23.43 9.20 1.81
CA LEU A 223 24.79 9.39 1.29
C LEU A 223 25.75 9.91 2.36
N ILE A 224 25.31 10.80 3.25
CA ILE A 224 26.11 11.30 4.38
C ILE A 224 26.36 10.18 5.39
N ILE A 225 25.35 9.35 5.70
CA ILE A 225 25.52 8.19 6.62
C ILE A 225 26.48 7.17 6.01
N ALA A 226 26.33 6.83 4.73
CA ALA A 226 27.21 5.90 4.03
C ALA A 226 28.65 6.44 3.94
N ALA A 227 28.82 7.72 3.61
CA ALA A 227 30.12 8.38 3.62
C ALA A 227 30.74 8.39 5.04
N GLY A 228 29.94 8.59 6.08
CA GLY A 228 30.37 8.55 7.48
C GLY A 228 30.85 7.16 7.90
N VAL A 229 30.16 6.08 7.47
CA VAL A 229 30.58 4.69 7.75
C VAL A 229 31.88 4.35 7.02
N VAL A 230 32.03 4.77 5.75
CA VAL A 230 33.27 4.57 4.98
C VAL A 230 34.43 5.36 5.60
N LEU A 231 34.22 6.64 5.95
CA LEU A 231 35.24 7.47 6.61
C LEU A 231 35.67 6.88 7.96
N ARG A 232 34.73 6.32 8.74
CA ARG A 232 35.03 5.69 10.04
C ARG A 232 35.79 4.37 9.87
N GLY A 233 35.49 3.60 8.81
CA GLY A 233 36.25 2.39 8.44
C GLY A 233 37.69 2.72 8.05
N VAL A 234 37.88 3.71 7.17
CA VAL A 234 39.21 4.16 6.72
C VAL A 234 40.06 4.72 7.88
N PHE A 235 39.46 5.49 8.79
CA PHE A 235 40.18 6.01 9.97
C PHE A 235 40.58 4.91 10.96
N ARG A 236 39.75 3.86 11.11
CA ARG A 236 40.04 2.73 12.00
C ARG A 236 41.23 1.91 11.49
N ASP A 237 41.35 1.72 10.18
CA ASP A 237 42.47 1.00 9.57
C ASP A 237 43.78 1.80 9.62
N GLN A 238 43.73 3.14 9.50
CA GLN A 238 44.94 3.97 9.62
C GLN A 238 45.48 4.11 11.05
N VAL A 239 44.62 3.98 12.07
CA VAL A 239 45.05 4.06 13.49
C VAL A 239 45.61 2.73 13.98
N MET A 240 45.11 1.59 13.47
CA MET A 240 45.67 0.26 13.84
C MET A 240 46.88 -0.14 12.99
N GLY A 241 47.05 0.38 11.77
CA GLY A 241 48.23 0.13 10.93
C GLY A 241 49.52 0.88 11.33
N ARG A 242 49.54 1.61 12.45
CA ARG A 242 50.72 2.32 12.98
C ARG A 242 51.27 1.72 14.28
N ALA A 243 50.76 0.56 14.71
CA ALA A 243 51.19 -0.13 15.92
C ALA A 243 52.03 -1.39 15.65
N GLU A 244 52.80 -1.40 14.55
CA GLU A 244 53.86 -2.40 14.30
C GLU A 244 55.21 -1.71 14.12
#